data_AF-A0A9X2FBB3-F1
#
_entry.id   AF-A0A9X2FBB3-F1
#
_cell.length_a   1.000
_cell.length_b   1.000
_cell.length_c   1.000
_cell.angle_alpha   90.00
_cell.angle_beta   90.00
_cell.angle_gamma   90.00
#
_symmetry.space_group_name_H-M   'P 1'
#
loop_
_entity.id
_entity.type
_entity.pdbx_description
1 polymer ?
#
loop_
_entity_poly.entity_id
_entity_poly.type
_entity_poly.pdbx_seq_one_letter_code
_entity_poly.pdbx_strand_id
1 'polypeptide(L)'
;MLRPAISIVGCLLASWAMADTVTLSSGDDGQGRIEISGTVVDWTGQQITIRNASGAERKYPAERVREVDTKWPEGYQQGTDELAEGNYSRAAELLAAAARADQRPWGRRLAMQQLMKCYAGSGDAATAGRLLVELAKSDPATPALERAPLAWHASTQVAPAVVDEWLASDQPAAKLLGASYSLSGSKRAAALAALAALARSGHEQIAPLAEMQQWRTEVVTATKADVERWQQRLAAFPNALQPGGWLVVGDTWRQLRETDAAALAYLRSSMLAEQQPQLAAAALLRAAKVLGSGGHQEEAKRLATRLVREYSKTAAAAEAKDMLQSAE
;
A
#
# COMPACT_ATOMS: atom_id res chain seq x y z
N MET A 1 20.98 68.47 36.19
CA MET A 1 21.35 67.05 36.41
C MET A 1 20.41 66.18 35.59
N LEU A 2 20.81 65.79 34.39
CA LEU A 2 20.02 64.93 33.49
C LEU A 2 20.48 63.46 33.62
N ARG A 3 19.51 62.54 33.74
CA ARG A 3 19.70 61.09 33.71
C ARG A 3 19.88 60.60 32.26
N PRO A 4 20.74 59.59 31.99
CA PRO A 4 20.77 58.93 30.69
C PRO A 4 19.72 57.80 30.63
N ALA A 5 18.99 57.74 29.51
CA ALA A 5 18.11 56.64 29.15
C ALA A 5 18.90 55.54 28.43
N ILE A 6 18.75 54.30 28.89
CA ILE A 6 19.31 53.10 28.27
C ILE A 6 18.27 52.57 27.28
N SER A 7 18.55 52.63 25.98
CA SER A 7 17.78 51.95 24.94
C SER A 7 18.30 50.51 24.78
N ILE A 8 17.48 49.54 25.16
CA ILE A 8 17.68 48.12 24.85
C ILE A 8 17.19 47.91 23.41
N VAL A 9 18.12 47.70 22.48
CA VAL A 9 17.82 47.24 21.12
C VAL A 9 17.53 45.75 21.19
N GLY A 10 16.26 45.36 21.06
CA GLY A 10 15.86 43.98 20.91
C GLY A 10 16.23 43.46 19.53
N CYS A 11 17.30 42.67 19.43
CA CYS A 11 17.56 41.85 18.25
C CYS A 11 16.47 40.77 18.14
N LEU A 12 15.52 41.00 17.24
CA LEU A 12 14.64 39.96 16.71
C LEU A 12 15.51 38.95 15.94
N LEU A 13 15.84 37.83 16.59
CA LEU A 13 16.36 36.65 15.91
C LEU A 13 15.24 36.11 15.03
N ALA A 14 15.23 36.48 13.75
CA ALA A 14 14.45 35.79 12.75
C ALA A 14 14.95 34.34 12.71
N SER A 15 14.16 33.40 13.22
CA SER A 15 14.40 31.98 13.00
C SER A 15 14.34 31.75 11.49
N TRP A 16 15.50 31.55 10.85
CA TRP A 16 15.53 31.03 9.49
C TRP A 16 14.91 29.65 9.54
N ALA A 17 13.68 29.52 9.05
CA ALA A 17 13.14 28.21 8.72
C ALA A 17 14.12 27.60 7.71
N MET A 18 14.78 26.49 8.09
CA MET A 18 15.59 25.74 7.14
C MET A 18 14.70 25.45 5.93
N ALA A 19 15.19 25.79 4.74
CA ALA A 19 14.54 25.40 3.50
C ALA A 19 14.53 23.88 3.39
N ASP A 20 13.44 23.32 2.87
CA ASP A 20 13.39 21.93 2.46
C ASP A 20 14.32 21.74 1.26
N THR A 21 14.95 20.56 1.16
CA THR A 21 15.73 20.17 -0.02
C THR A 21 15.07 18.98 -0.69
N VAL A 22 14.71 19.13 -1.96
CA VAL A 22 14.08 18.08 -2.77
C VAL A 22 15.07 17.59 -3.80
N THR A 23 15.35 16.29 -3.79
CA THR A 23 16.19 15.62 -4.78
C THR A 23 15.31 15.00 -5.85
N LEU A 24 15.49 15.43 -7.09
CA LEU A 24 14.78 14.96 -8.28
C LEU A 24 15.69 14.16 -9.22
N SER A 25 15.13 13.22 -9.98
CA SER A 25 15.83 12.64 -11.14
C SER A 25 15.91 13.65 -12.30
N SER A 26 17.07 13.69 -12.99
CA SER A 26 17.39 14.65 -14.06
C SER A 26 16.88 14.24 -15.46
N GLY A 27 16.35 13.02 -15.61
CA GLY A 27 15.86 12.47 -16.88
C GLY A 27 15.11 11.15 -16.67
N ASP A 28 14.54 10.59 -17.75
CA ASP A 28 13.75 9.35 -17.75
C ASP A 28 14.59 8.11 -17.41
N ASP A 29 15.91 8.20 -17.61
CA ASP A 29 16.92 7.18 -17.30
C ASP A 29 17.34 7.15 -15.82
N GLY A 30 16.94 8.16 -15.03
CA GLY A 30 17.08 8.17 -13.57
C GLY A 30 18.51 8.33 -13.03
N GLN A 31 19.53 8.50 -13.89
CA GLN A 31 20.94 8.51 -13.48
C GLN A 31 21.43 9.89 -12.99
N GLY A 32 20.91 10.98 -13.54
CA GLY A 32 21.22 12.33 -13.05
C GLY A 32 20.36 12.72 -11.85
N ARG A 33 20.90 13.51 -10.92
CA ARG A 33 20.17 14.08 -9.78
C ARG A 33 20.22 15.60 -9.81
N ILE A 34 19.10 16.24 -9.48
CA ILE A 34 18.98 17.69 -9.34
C ILE A 34 18.44 17.97 -7.95
N GLU A 35 19.14 18.82 -7.20
CA GLU A 35 18.68 19.29 -5.89
C GLU A 35 18.00 20.66 -6.04
N ILE A 36 16.86 20.79 -5.36
CA ILE A 36 16.06 22.01 -5.35
C ILE A 36 15.80 22.39 -3.91
N SER A 37 16.31 23.55 -3.50
CA SER A 37 16.03 24.11 -2.17
C SER A 37 14.84 25.09 -2.22
N GLY A 38 13.91 24.95 -1.28
CA GLY A 38 12.73 25.80 -1.15
C GLY A 38 11.78 25.30 -0.07
N THR A 39 10.57 25.82 -0.01
CA THR A 39 9.51 25.28 0.86
C THR A 39 8.61 24.38 0.04
N VAL A 40 8.42 23.13 0.45
CA VAL A 40 7.42 22.25 -0.15
C VAL A 40 6.04 22.75 0.27
N VAL A 41 5.29 23.26 -0.71
CA VAL A 41 3.93 23.79 -0.51
C VAL A 41 2.94 22.64 -0.45
N ASP A 42 3.06 21.70 -1.39
CA ASP A 42 2.17 20.55 -1.49
C ASP A 42 2.86 19.39 -2.22
N TRP A 43 2.49 18.16 -1.89
CA TRP A 43 2.99 16.96 -2.55
C TRP A 43 1.89 15.89 -2.61
N THR A 44 1.47 15.57 -3.82
CA THR A 44 0.46 14.56 -4.16
C THR A 44 1.09 13.43 -4.96
N GLY A 45 0.32 12.38 -5.25
CA GLY A 45 0.77 11.30 -6.12
C GLY A 45 1.08 11.73 -7.56
N GLN A 46 0.65 12.92 -7.98
CA GLN A 46 0.93 13.46 -9.32
C GLN A 46 2.13 14.40 -9.35
N GLN A 47 2.26 15.28 -8.35
CA GLN A 47 3.27 16.33 -8.39
C GLN A 47 3.70 16.81 -7.00
N ILE A 48 4.90 17.39 -6.95
CA ILE A 48 5.39 18.20 -5.84
C ILE A 48 5.46 19.66 -6.26
N THR A 49 5.00 20.56 -5.40
CA THR A 49 5.06 22.02 -5.59
C THR A 49 6.04 22.62 -4.59
N ILE A 50 7.07 23.30 -5.10
CA ILE A 50 8.14 23.89 -4.32
C ILE A 50 8.15 25.40 -4.54
N ARG A 51 8.14 26.18 -3.45
CA ARG A 51 8.28 27.63 -3.46
C ARG A 51 9.72 28.02 -3.16
N ASN A 52 10.36 28.75 -4.06
CA ASN A 52 11.74 29.22 -3.86
C ASN A 52 11.80 30.46 -2.95
N ALA A 53 13.02 30.93 -2.65
CA ALA A 53 13.24 32.13 -1.83
C ALA A 53 12.64 33.42 -2.41
N SER A 54 12.43 33.49 -3.74
CA SER A 54 11.79 34.62 -4.40
C SER A 54 10.26 34.57 -4.35
N GLY A 55 9.67 33.56 -3.71
CA GLY A 55 8.23 33.34 -3.66
C GLY A 55 7.63 32.69 -4.92
N ALA A 56 8.43 32.35 -5.93
CA ALA A 56 7.96 31.69 -7.13
C ALA A 56 7.75 30.19 -6.87
N GLU A 57 6.62 29.66 -7.34
CA GLU A 57 6.28 28.25 -7.22
C GLU A 57 6.63 27.49 -8.50
N ARG A 58 7.23 26.31 -8.34
CA ARG A 58 7.53 25.37 -9.43
C ARG A 58 6.93 24.01 -9.10
N LYS A 59 6.42 23.34 -10.13
CA LYS A 59 5.79 22.03 -10.03
C LYS A 59 6.65 21.00 -10.75
N TYR A 60 6.79 19.83 -10.15
CA TYR A 60 7.54 18.70 -10.70
C TYR A 60 6.71 17.42 -10.57
N PRO A 61 6.75 16.50 -11.54
CA PRO A 61 6.12 15.19 -11.41
C PRO A 61 6.57 14.45 -10.15
N ALA A 62 5.65 13.85 -9.41
CA ALA A 62 5.95 13.16 -8.15
C ALA A 62 6.87 11.95 -8.36
N GLU A 63 6.76 11.27 -9.50
CA GLU A 63 7.60 10.13 -9.89
C GLU A 63 9.10 10.48 -10.02
N ARG A 64 9.43 11.76 -10.19
CA ARG A 64 10.81 12.25 -10.24
C ARG A 64 11.38 12.50 -8.85
N VAL A 65 10.55 12.60 -7.81
CA VAL A 65 11.01 12.82 -6.44
C VAL A 65 11.71 11.56 -5.94
N ARG A 66 12.94 11.73 -5.48
CA ARG A 66 13.76 10.65 -4.89
C ARG A 66 13.87 10.82 -3.39
N GLU A 67 14.01 12.06 -2.93
CA GLU A 67 14.20 12.38 -1.52
C GLU A 67 13.65 13.78 -1.22
N VAL A 68 13.14 13.94 -0.01
CA VAL A 68 12.76 15.24 0.55
C VAL A 68 13.40 15.32 1.93
N ASP A 69 14.46 16.11 2.04
CA ASP A 69 15.06 16.48 3.31
C ASP A 69 14.30 17.68 3.88
N THR A 70 13.72 17.47 5.05
CA THR A 70 12.90 18.45 5.76
C THR A 70 12.99 18.20 7.26
N LYS A 71 12.60 19.21 8.04
CA LYS A 71 12.35 19.00 9.46
C LYS A 71 11.03 18.25 9.66
N TRP A 72 11.14 16.97 9.98
CA TRP A 72 10.00 16.14 10.38
C TRP A 72 9.53 16.45 11.81
N PRO A 73 8.23 16.29 12.12
CA PRO A 73 7.76 16.31 13.50
C PRO A 73 8.37 15.15 14.30
N GLU A 74 8.41 15.31 15.62
CA GLU A 74 8.88 14.27 16.53
C GLU A 74 8.12 12.96 16.31
N GLY A 75 8.84 11.84 16.36
CA GLY A 75 8.29 10.51 16.17
C GLY A 75 8.14 10.06 14.72
N TYR A 76 8.24 10.93 13.71
CA TYR A 76 8.12 10.48 12.30
C TYR A 76 9.22 9.48 11.93
N GLN A 77 10.49 9.86 12.10
CA GLN A 77 11.63 9.01 11.74
C GLN A 77 11.66 7.71 12.54
N GLN A 78 11.53 7.81 13.86
CA GLN A 78 11.46 6.64 14.73
C GLN A 78 10.27 5.74 14.35
N GLY A 79 9.12 6.31 14.01
CA GLY A 79 7.95 5.56 13.57
C GLY A 79 8.17 4.83 12.24
N THR A 80 8.90 5.42 11.30
CA THR A 80 9.28 4.74 10.05
C THR A 80 10.30 3.62 10.27
N ASP A 81 11.23 3.80 11.21
CA ASP A 81 12.22 2.77 11.56
C ASP A 81 11.53 1.57 12.23
N GLU A 82 10.65 1.82 13.20
CA GLU A 82 9.82 0.79 13.86
C GLU A 82 8.92 0.04 12.86
N LEU A 83 8.38 0.76 11.86
CA LEU A 83 7.60 0.13 10.78
C LEU A 83 8.47 -0.82 9.95
N ALA A 84 9.71 -0.43 9.63
CA ALA A 84 10.65 -1.26 8.88
C ALA A 84 11.04 -2.54 9.65
N GLU A 85 11.13 -2.44 10.99
CA GLU A 85 11.35 -3.59 11.88
C GLU A 85 10.08 -4.44 12.11
N GLY A 86 8.94 -4.02 11.57
CA GLY A 86 7.66 -4.71 11.72
C GLY A 86 7.01 -4.51 13.09
N ASN A 87 7.45 -3.53 13.88
CA ASN A 87 6.88 -3.16 15.18
C ASN A 87 5.64 -2.28 15.01
N TYR A 88 4.62 -2.82 14.34
CA TYR A 88 3.45 -2.08 13.86
C TYR A 88 2.72 -1.27 14.94
N SER A 89 2.58 -1.79 16.17
CA SER A 89 1.90 -1.06 17.26
C SER A 89 2.67 0.21 17.64
N ARG A 90 3.98 0.09 17.85
CA ARG A 90 4.83 1.22 18.23
C ARG A 90 4.94 2.24 17.09
N ALA A 91 5.13 1.75 15.88
CA ALA A 91 5.15 2.58 14.68
C ALA A 91 3.84 3.37 14.52
N ALA A 92 2.68 2.73 14.73
CA ALA A 92 1.38 3.37 14.62
C ALA A 92 1.20 4.51 15.65
N GLU A 93 1.61 4.31 16.90
CA GLU A 93 1.58 5.36 17.92
C GLU A 93 2.40 6.59 17.52
N LEU A 94 3.65 6.37 17.11
CA LEU A 94 4.59 7.42 16.73
C LEU A 94 4.12 8.17 15.49
N LEU A 95 3.70 7.46 14.45
CA LEU A 95 3.23 8.05 13.19
C LEU A 95 1.89 8.77 13.35
N ALA A 96 1.00 8.28 14.22
CA ALA A 96 -0.23 8.99 14.54
C ALA A 96 0.02 10.29 15.33
N ALA A 97 1.05 10.33 16.19
CA ALA A 97 1.48 11.56 16.85
C ALA A 97 2.07 12.55 15.84
N ALA A 98 2.98 12.07 14.98
CA ALA A 98 3.59 12.86 13.90
C ALA A 98 2.54 13.46 12.95
N ALA A 99 1.56 12.66 12.51
CA ALA A 99 0.49 13.13 11.62
C ALA A 99 -0.37 14.23 12.26
N ARG A 100 -0.62 14.16 13.58
CA ARG A 100 -1.38 15.20 14.31
C ARG A 100 -0.56 16.47 14.52
N ALA A 101 0.74 16.34 14.76
CA ALA A 101 1.63 17.46 15.00
C ALA A 101 1.95 18.25 13.71
N ASP A 102 2.06 17.56 12.56
CA ASP A 102 2.44 18.20 11.31
C ASP A 102 1.32 19.11 10.76
N GLN A 103 1.64 20.40 10.62
CA GLN A 103 0.73 21.40 10.06
C GLN A 103 0.75 21.42 8.53
N ARG A 104 1.73 20.78 7.88
CA ARG A 104 1.84 20.72 6.43
C ARG A 104 0.91 19.62 5.91
N PRO A 105 -0.03 19.92 4.99
CA PRO A 105 -0.94 18.91 4.45
C PRO A 105 -0.21 17.71 3.84
N TRP A 106 0.87 17.96 3.12
CA TRP A 106 1.67 16.92 2.48
C TRP A 106 2.43 16.05 3.49
N GLY A 107 3.03 16.65 4.53
CA GLY A 107 3.73 15.91 5.58
C GLY A 107 2.78 15.00 6.35
N ARG A 108 1.57 15.50 6.64
CA ARG A 108 0.49 14.72 7.25
C ARG A 108 0.06 13.55 6.37
N ARG A 109 -0.11 13.74 5.06
CA ARG A 109 -0.44 12.64 4.13
C ARG A 109 0.63 11.55 4.14
N LEU A 110 1.91 11.91 4.15
CA LEU A 110 3.00 10.93 4.22
C LEU A 110 2.98 10.15 5.54
N ALA A 111 2.81 10.82 6.68
CA ALA A 111 2.67 10.15 7.96
C ALA A 111 1.45 9.21 7.99
N MET A 112 0.31 9.64 7.45
CA MET A 112 -0.89 8.81 7.30
C MET A 112 -0.68 7.60 6.38
N GLN A 113 0.09 7.73 5.30
CA GLN A 113 0.44 6.61 4.43
C GLN A 113 1.28 5.57 5.18
N GLN A 114 2.25 5.99 6.00
CA GLN A 114 3.03 5.07 6.82
C GLN A 114 2.15 4.42 7.91
N LEU A 115 1.25 5.19 8.52
CA LEU A 115 0.29 4.69 9.49
C LEU A 115 -0.65 3.63 8.87
N MET A 116 -1.11 3.85 7.63
CA MET A 116 -1.90 2.86 6.89
C MET A 116 -1.13 1.54 6.72
N LYS A 117 0.18 1.60 6.43
CA LYS A 117 1.03 0.41 6.34
C LYS A 117 1.14 -0.33 7.66
N CYS A 118 1.18 0.38 8.79
CA CYS A 118 1.19 -0.24 10.12
C CYS A 118 -0.09 -1.07 10.36
N TYR A 119 -1.25 -0.48 10.09
CA TYR A 119 -2.54 -1.17 10.27
C TYR A 119 -2.71 -2.32 9.26
N ALA A 120 -2.34 -2.13 7.99
CA ALA A 120 -2.38 -3.18 6.99
C ALA A 120 -1.43 -4.34 7.35
N GLY A 121 -0.21 -4.04 7.82
CA GLY A 121 0.78 -5.02 8.24
C GLY A 121 0.35 -5.83 9.46
N SER A 122 -0.33 -5.20 10.42
CA SER A 122 -0.89 -5.87 11.61
C SER A 122 -2.21 -6.60 11.36
N GLY A 123 -2.79 -6.47 10.16
CA GLY A 123 -4.03 -7.14 9.79
C GLY A 123 -5.31 -6.37 10.16
N ASP A 124 -5.20 -5.14 10.66
CA ASP A 124 -6.34 -4.23 10.85
C ASP A 124 -6.72 -3.56 9.51
N ALA A 125 -7.36 -4.35 8.66
CA ALA A 125 -7.82 -3.89 7.35
C ALA A 125 -8.88 -2.79 7.43
N ALA A 126 -9.69 -2.76 8.50
CA ALA A 126 -10.74 -1.76 8.67
C ALA A 126 -10.14 -0.36 8.87
N THR A 127 -9.16 -0.23 9.76
CA THR A 127 -8.50 1.05 10.02
C THR A 127 -7.60 1.46 8.86
N ALA A 128 -6.86 0.52 8.26
CA ALA A 128 -6.10 0.78 7.04
C ALA A 128 -7.01 1.29 5.89
N GLY A 129 -8.18 0.68 5.71
CA GLY A 129 -9.15 1.09 4.69
C GLY A 129 -9.69 2.49 4.93
N ARG A 130 -10.03 2.86 6.18
CA ARG A 130 -10.44 4.23 6.53
C ARG A 130 -9.34 5.26 6.21
N LEU A 131 -8.09 4.95 6.53
CA LEU A 131 -6.96 5.84 6.19
C LEU A 131 -6.78 5.98 4.69
N LEU A 132 -6.91 4.90 3.91
CA LEU A 132 -6.87 4.98 2.45
C LEU A 132 -7.97 5.88 1.90
N VAL A 133 -9.18 5.74 2.42
CA VAL A 133 -10.34 6.58 2.04
C VAL A 133 -10.03 8.05 2.31
N GLU A 134 -9.54 8.41 3.49
CA GLU A 134 -9.16 9.79 3.80
C GLU A 134 -8.00 10.31 2.91
N LEU A 135 -6.98 9.49 2.68
CA LEU A 135 -5.87 9.83 1.78
C LEU A 135 -6.40 10.10 0.37
N ALA A 136 -7.24 9.23 -0.17
CA ALA A 136 -7.82 9.36 -1.50
C ALA A 136 -8.81 10.53 -1.63
N LYS A 137 -9.40 11.04 -0.53
CA LYS A 137 -10.20 12.28 -0.55
C LYS A 137 -9.30 13.49 -0.77
N SER A 138 -8.14 13.50 -0.12
CA SER A 138 -7.18 14.60 -0.19
C SER A 138 -6.26 14.55 -1.42
N ASP A 139 -6.01 13.35 -1.95
CA ASP A 139 -5.13 13.06 -3.07
C ASP A 139 -5.67 11.83 -3.82
N PRO A 140 -6.52 12.00 -4.84
CA PRO A 140 -7.10 10.89 -5.59
C PRO A 140 -6.07 9.97 -6.26
N ALA A 141 -4.87 10.48 -6.56
CA ALA A 141 -3.76 9.72 -7.16
C ALA A 141 -2.79 9.18 -6.11
N THR A 142 -3.22 9.09 -4.84
CA THR A 142 -2.32 8.75 -3.74
C THR A 142 -1.61 7.40 -3.98
N PRO A 143 -0.28 7.32 -3.75
CA PRO A 143 0.45 6.04 -3.81
C PRO A 143 -0.08 4.98 -2.83
N ALA A 144 -0.89 5.37 -1.84
CA ALA A 144 -1.55 4.44 -0.93
C ALA A 144 -2.45 3.42 -1.63
N LEU A 145 -3.00 3.76 -2.81
CA LEU A 145 -3.83 2.83 -3.59
C LEU A 145 -3.07 1.57 -4.02
N GLU A 146 -1.76 1.66 -4.22
CA GLU A 146 -0.91 0.51 -4.56
C GLU A 146 -0.89 -0.57 -3.48
N ARG A 147 -1.24 -0.19 -2.25
CA ARG A 147 -1.24 -1.06 -1.06
C ARG A 147 -2.61 -1.09 -0.41
N ALA A 148 -3.65 -0.89 -1.20
CA ALA A 148 -5.02 -0.89 -0.71
C ALA A 148 -5.32 -2.22 0.01
N PRO A 149 -5.91 -2.21 1.22
CA PRO A 149 -6.21 -3.40 2.01
C PRO A 149 -7.45 -4.13 1.46
N LEU A 150 -7.39 -4.54 0.20
CA LEU A 150 -8.46 -5.25 -0.50
C LEU A 150 -8.53 -6.70 -0.01
N ALA A 151 -9.75 -7.24 0.06
CA ALA A 151 -9.91 -8.67 0.24
C ALA A 151 -9.50 -9.37 -1.06
N TRP A 152 -8.48 -10.22 -1.04
CA TRP A 152 -8.12 -11.07 -2.19
C TRP A 152 -8.67 -12.49 -2.07
N HIS A 153 -9.31 -12.80 -0.95
CA HIS A 153 -10.05 -14.04 -0.68
C HIS A 153 -11.24 -13.73 0.24
N ALA A 154 -12.07 -14.74 0.52
CA ALA A 154 -13.12 -14.58 1.53
C ALA A 154 -12.47 -14.16 2.86
N SER A 155 -12.92 -13.04 3.42
CA SER A 155 -12.35 -12.44 4.63
C SER A 155 -13.46 -11.82 5.48
N THR A 156 -13.34 -11.98 6.79
CA THR A 156 -14.22 -11.39 7.81
C THR A 156 -13.50 -10.32 8.64
N GLN A 157 -12.32 -9.87 8.19
CA GLN A 157 -11.49 -8.88 8.90
C GLN A 157 -12.14 -7.50 9.02
N VAL A 158 -13.13 -7.20 8.19
CA VAL A 158 -13.88 -5.94 8.21
C VAL A 158 -15.32 -6.24 8.57
N ALA A 159 -15.84 -5.51 9.56
CA ALA A 159 -17.23 -5.65 10.00
C ALA A 159 -18.20 -5.32 8.86
N PRO A 160 -19.33 -6.06 8.71
CA PRO A 160 -20.29 -5.85 7.63
C PRO A 160 -20.80 -4.40 7.51
N ALA A 161 -21.03 -3.71 8.62
CA ALA A 161 -21.48 -2.32 8.62
C ALA A 161 -20.48 -1.36 7.91
N VAL A 162 -19.17 -1.59 8.11
CA VAL A 162 -18.12 -0.79 7.46
C VAL A 162 -18.02 -1.13 5.98
N VAL A 163 -18.14 -2.41 5.63
CA VAL A 163 -18.18 -2.85 4.22
C VAL A 163 -19.36 -2.21 3.48
N ASP A 164 -20.51 -2.16 4.14
CA ASP A 164 -21.75 -1.58 3.60
C ASP A 164 -21.63 -0.07 3.39
N GLU A 165 -21.08 0.64 4.38
CA GLU A 165 -20.77 2.08 4.28
C GLU A 165 -19.85 2.36 3.10
N TRP A 166 -18.77 1.59 2.96
CA TRP A 166 -17.81 1.73 1.88
C TRP A 166 -18.42 1.46 0.51
N LEU A 167 -19.23 0.40 0.39
CA LEU A 167 -19.88 0.03 -0.88
C LEU A 167 -20.88 1.11 -1.33
N ALA A 168 -21.57 1.74 -0.37
CA ALA A 168 -22.54 2.81 -0.63
C ALA A 168 -21.89 4.18 -0.91
N SER A 169 -20.61 4.37 -0.57
CA SER A 169 -19.90 5.64 -0.77
C SER A 169 -19.73 6.00 -2.24
N ASP A 170 -19.82 7.27 -2.59
CA ASP A 170 -19.50 7.76 -3.94
C ASP A 170 -17.99 7.86 -4.21
N GLN A 171 -17.18 7.76 -3.17
CA GLN A 171 -15.73 7.80 -3.33
C GLN A 171 -15.20 6.49 -3.95
N PRO A 172 -14.46 6.55 -5.07
CA PRO A 172 -13.98 5.35 -5.76
C PRO A 172 -13.16 4.38 -4.91
N ALA A 173 -12.26 4.90 -4.05
CA ALA A 173 -11.44 4.08 -3.17
C ALA A 173 -12.26 3.33 -2.11
N ALA A 174 -13.25 4.00 -1.51
CA ALA A 174 -14.19 3.37 -0.58
C ALA A 174 -15.02 2.29 -1.29
N LYS A 175 -15.59 2.64 -2.44
CA LYS A 175 -16.40 1.71 -3.24
C LYS A 175 -15.62 0.46 -3.64
N LEU A 176 -14.35 0.61 -4.01
CA LEU A 176 -13.43 -0.51 -4.29
C LEU A 176 -13.24 -1.42 -3.07
N LEU A 177 -12.98 -0.84 -1.89
CA LEU A 177 -12.87 -1.60 -0.64
C LEU A 177 -14.16 -2.36 -0.34
N GLY A 178 -15.30 -1.67 -0.27
CA GLY A 178 -16.60 -2.27 0.03
C GLY A 178 -16.96 -3.39 -0.94
N ALA A 179 -16.70 -3.20 -2.23
CA ALA A 179 -16.93 -4.24 -3.22
C ALA A 179 -16.02 -5.45 -3.03
N SER A 180 -14.72 -5.26 -2.75
CA SER A 180 -13.77 -6.37 -2.58
C SER A 180 -14.16 -7.34 -1.44
N TYR A 181 -14.65 -6.80 -0.31
CA TYR A 181 -15.11 -7.59 0.83
C TYR A 181 -16.52 -8.20 0.62
N SER A 182 -17.31 -7.64 -0.28
CA SER A 182 -18.70 -8.08 -0.54
C SER A 182 -18.82 -9.25 -1.54
N LEU A 183 -17.74 -9.66 -2.22
CA LEU A 183 -17.79 -10.67 -3.30
C LEU A 183 -18.18 -12.09 -2.85
N SER A 184 -18.02 -12.41 -1.57
CA SER A 184 -18.35 -13.72 -0.99
C SER A 184 -19.66 -13.74 -0.21
N GLY A 185 -20.40 -12.62 -0.16
CA GLY A 185 -21.60 -12.45 0.67
C GLY A 185 -22.88 -12.21 -0.12
N SER A 186 -23.95 -11.84 0.60
CA SER A 186 -25.28 -11.58 0.04
C SER A 186 -25.31 -10.38 -0.93
N LYS A 187 -24.35 -9.46 -0.83
CA LYS A 187 -24.24 -8.27 -1.70
C LYS A 187 -23.36 -8.47 -2.93
N ARG A 188 -23.02 -9.72 -3.28
CA ARG A 188 -22.15 -10.05 -4.42
C ARG A 188 -22.56 -9.37 -5.74
N ALA A 189 -23.86 -9.33 -6.06
CA ALA A 189 -24.33 -8.71 -7.29
C ALA A 189 -24.06 -7.19 -7.33
N ALA A 190 -24.33 -6.48 -6.23
CA ALA A 190 -24.04 -5.04 -6.11
C ALA A 190 -22.52 -4.77 -6.15
N ALA A 191 -21.72 -5.62 -5.51
CA ALA A 191 -20.27 -5.54 -5.54
C ALA A 191 -19.72 -5.71 -6.96
N LEU A 192 -20.19 -6.70 -7.71
CA LEU A 192 -19.79 -6.91 -9.11
C LEU A 192 -20.17 -5.72 -10.00
N ALA A 193 -21.37 -5.16 -9.83
CA ALA A 193 -21.78 -3.96 -10.56
C ALA A 193 -20.87 -2.77 -10.26
N ALA A 194 -20.51 -2.57 -8.98
CA ALA A 194 -19.58 -1.52 -8.55
C ALA A 194 -18.17 -1.71 -9.15
N LEU A 195 -17.61 -2.92 -9.10
CA LEU A 195 -16.30 -3.22 -9.69
C LEU A 195 -16.31 -3.02 -11.21
N ALA A 196 -17.37 -3.45 -11.90
CA ALA A 196 -17.49 -3.26 -13.34
C ALA A 196 -17.53 -1.76 -13.72
N ALA A 197 -18.21 -0.93 -12.92
CA ALA A 197 -18.20 0.51 -13.11
C ALA A 197 -16.81 1.12 -12.85
N LEU A 198 -16.15 0.73 -11.76
CA LEU A 198 -14.81 1.21 -11.41
C LEU A 198 -13.75 0.82 -12.46
N ALA A 199 -13.81 -0.40 -12.99
CA ALA A 199 -12.92 -0.87 -14.06
C ALA A 199 -13.04 -0.05 -15.35
N ARG A 200 -14.18 0.65 -15.57
CA ARG A 200 -14.41 1.54 -16.72
C ARG A 200 -14.28 3.03 -16.40
N SER A 201 -13.95 3.39 -15.16
CA SER A 201 -13.98 4.79 -14.67
C SER A 201 -12.85 5.68 -15.19
N GLY A 202 -11.86 5.13 -15.89
CA GLY A 202 -10.66 5.86 -16.33
C GLY A 202 -9.64 6.14 -15.19
N HIS A 203 -9.93 5.73 -13.96
CA HIS A 203 -9.04 5.94 -12.83
C HIS A 203 -7.84 4.98 -12.88
N GLU A 204 -6.64 5.50 -13.13
CA GLU A 204 -5.46 4.70 -13.52
C GLU A 204 -5.06 3.60 -12.52
N GLN A 205 -5.13 3.87 -11.20
CA GLN A 205 -4.80 2.88 -10.17
C GLN A 205 -5.99 2.00 -9.76
N ILE A 206 -7.21 2.54 -9.77
CA ILE A 206 -8.41 1.84 -9.27
C ILE A 206 -8.97 0.89 -10.33
N ALA A 207 -8.96 1.27 -11.60
CA ALA A 207 -9.51 0.43 -12.67
C ALA A 207 -8.81 -0.94 -12.77
N PRO A 208 -7.46 -1.03 -12.76
CA PRO A 208 -6.77 -2.32 -12.70
C PRO A 208 -7.13 -3.16 -11.47
N LEU A 209 -7.17 -2.55 -10.29
CA LEU A 209 -7.54 -3.23 -9.05
C LEU A 209 -8.98 -3.77 -9.11
N ALA A 210 -9.91 -2.99 -9.65
CA ALA A 210 -11.30 -3.40 -9.83
C ALA A 210 -11.45 -4.53 -10.87
N GLU A 211 -10.64 -4.51 -11.93
CA GLU A 211 -10.58 -5.58 -12.94
C GLU A 211 -10.08 -6.88 -12.31
N MET A 212 -8.95 -6.85 -11.59
CA MET A 212 -8.40 -8.03 -10.91
C MET A 212 -9.34 -8.61 -9.84
N GLN A 213 -10.12 -7.76 -9.17
CA GLN A 213 -11.12 -8.20 -8.20
C GLN A 213 -12.28 -8.97 -8.85
N GLN A 214 -12.65 -8.67 -10.10
CA GLN A 214 -13.67 -9.42 -10.83
C GLN A 214 -13.21 -10.85 -11.14
N TRP A 215 -11.94 -11.03 -11.53
CA TRP A 215 -11.38 -12.35 -11.84
C TRP A 215 -11.53 -13.36 -10.69
N ARG A 216 -11.53 -12.88 -9.43
CA ARG A 216 -11.78 -13.73 -8.24
C ARG A 216 -13.09 -14.50 -8.32
N THR A 217 -14.08 -13.96 -9.00
CA THR A 217 -15.40 -14.57 -9.14
C THR A 217 -15.48 -15.60 -10.25
N GLU A 218 -14.48 -15.60 -11.14
CA GLU A 218 -14.39 -16.44 -12.34
C GLU A 218 -13.48 -17.66 -12.14
N VAL A 219 -12.68 -17.70 -11.06
CA VAL A 219 -11.68 -18.77 -10.77
C VAL A 219 -12.21 -20.19 -11.03
N VAL A 220 -13.45 -20.49 -10.63
CA VAL A 220 -14.03 -21.84 -10.73
C VAL A 220 -14.38 -22.21 -12.18
N THR A 221 -14.72 -21.22 -13.01
CA THR A 221 -15.17 -21.41 -14.39
C THR A 221 -14.12 -21.05 -15.44
N ALA A 222 -13.03 -20.40 -15.02
CA ALA A 222 -11.97 -19.92 -15.91
C ALA A 222 -11.21 -21.08 -16.56
N THR A 223 -10.81 -20.86 -17.80
CA THR A 223 -10.02 -21.80 -18.61
C THR A 223 -8.55 -21.40 -18.65
N LYS A 224 -7.68 -22.26 -19.20
CA LYS A 224 -6.25 -21.91 -19.41
C LYS A 224 -6.08 -20.63 -20.23
N ALA A 225 -6.90 -20.44 -21.28
CA ALA A 225 -6.86 -19.26 -22.12
C ALA A 225 -7.26 -17.97 -21.35
N ASP A 226 -8.20 -18.07 -20.41
CA ASP A 226 -8.53 -16.94 -19.54
C ASP A 226 -7.34 -16.56 -18.65
N VAL A 227 -6.63 -17.54 -18.10
CA VAL A 227 -5.46 -17.29 -17.27
C VAL A 227 -4.32 -16.65 -18.07
N GLU A 228 -4.05 -17.14 -19.27
CA GLU A 228 -3.05 -16.54 -20.17
C GLU A 228 -3.39 -15.07 -20.50
N ARG A 229 -4.66 -14.79 -20.80
CA ARG A 229 -5.15 -13.42 -21.01
C ARG A 229 -4.96 -12.55 -19.76
N TRP A 230 -5.28 -13.06 -18.57
CA TRP A 230 -5.08 -12.32 -17.32
C TRP A 230 -3.59 -12.06 -17.03
N GLN A 231 -2.71 -13.01 -17.33
CA GLN A 231 -1.25 -12.83 -17.17
C GLN A 231 -0.71 -11.75 -18.12
N GLN A 232 -1.15 -11.74 -19.38
CA GLN A 232 -0.81 -10.67 -20.34
C GLN A 232 -1.33 -9.32 -19.85
N ARG A 233 -2.55 -9.29 -19.32
CA ARG A 233 -3.15 -8.08 -18.77
C ARG A 233 -2.40 -7.57 -17.55
N LEU A 234 -1.97 -8.46 -16.63
CA LEU A 234 -1.15 -8.12 -15.47
C LEU A 234 0.20 -7.52 -15.89
N ALA A 235 0.83 -8.03 -16.94
CA ALA A 235 2.10 -7.53 -17.43
C ALA A 235 2.02 -6.06 -17.92
N ALA A 236 0.82 -5.59 -18.29
CA ALA A 236 0.59 -4.20 -18.67
C ALA A 236 0.32 -3.26 -17.47
N PHE A 237 0.06 -3.80 -16.28
CA PHE A 237 -0.16 -2.97 -15.08
C PHE A 237 1.16 -2.62 -14.39
N PRO A 238 1.24 -1.48 -13.68
CA PRO A 238 2.36 -1.19 -12.78
C PRO A 238 2.61 -2.34 -11.80
N ASN A 239 3.88 -2.71 -11.59
CA ASN A 239 4.27 -3.83 -10.71
C ASN A 239 3.66 -3.73 -9.31
N ALA A 240 3.50 -2.52 -8.78
CA ALA A 240 2.93 -2.28 -7.46
C ALA A 240 1.45 -2.69 -7.34
N LEU A 241 0.68 -2.70 -8.45
CA LEU A 241 -0.73 -3.08 -8.47
C LEU A 241 -0.95 -4.58 -8.74
N GLN A 242 0.01 -5.24 -9.39
CA GLN A 242 -0.09 -6.65 -9.78
C GLN A 242 -0.21 -7.70 -8.67
N PRO A 243 0.27 -7.53 -7.41
CA PRO A 243 0.45 -8.66 -6.51
C PRO A 243 -0.83 -9.46 -6.24
N GLY A 244 -1.96 -8.77 -6.06
CA GLY A 244 -3.25 -9.40 -5.83
C GLY A 244 -3.77 -10.18 -7.04
N GLY A 245 -3.58 -9.67 -8.26
CA GLY A 245 -3.96 -10.39 -9.46
C GLY A 245 -3.15 -11.67 -9.68
N TRP A 246 -1.85 -11.66 -9.36
CA TRP A 246 -1.03 -12.89 -9.39
C TRP A 246 -1.51 -13.95 -8.39
N LEU A 247 -2.05 -13.53 -7.24
CA LEU A 247 -2.68 -14.45 -6.28
C LEU A 247 -3.90 -15.14 -6.90
N VAL A 248 -4.74 -14.39 -7.63
CA VAL A 248 -5.93 -14.94 -8.33
C VAL A 248 -5.54 -15.86 -9.48
N VAL A 249 -4.50 -15.52 -10.24
CA VAL A 249 -3.92 -16.38 -11.28
C VAL A 249 -3.45 -17.70 -10.66
N GLY A 250 -2.77 -17.65 -9.51
CA GLY A 250 -2.36 -18.85 -8.77
C GLY A 250 -3.54 -19.70 -8.30
N ASP A 251 -4.60 -19.05 -7.78
CA ASP A 251 -5.84 -19.75 -7.40
C ASP A 251 -6.46 -20.50 -8.58
N THR A 252 -6.39 -19.91 -9.77
CA THR A 252 -6.97 -20.46 -10.99
C THR A 252 -6.13 -21.61 -11.56
N TRP A 253 -4.80 -21.48 -11.59
CA TRP A 253 -3.92 -22.59 -11.95
C TRP A 253 -4.09 -23.78 -11.01
N ARG A 254 -4.22 -23.52 -9.70
CA ARG A 254 -4.50 -24.58 -8.71
C ARG A 254 -5.83 -25.27 -9.04
N GLN A 255 -6.88 -24.50 -9.34
CA GLN A 255 -8.19 -25.05 -9.72
C GLN A 255 -8.11 -25.94 -10.96
N LEU A 256 -7.27 -25.57 -11.93
CA LEU A 256 -6.97 -26.33 -13.14
C LEU A 256 -5.99 -27.49 -12.93
N ARG A 257 -5.56 -27.73 -11.68
CA ARG A 257 -4.59 -28.78 -11.27
C ARG A 257 -3.20 -28.63 -11.91
N GLU A 258 -2.83 -27.41 -12.29
CA GLU A 258 -1.50 -27.06 -12.80
C GLU A 258 -0.62 -26.60 -11.63
N THR A 259 -0.08 -27.56 -10.86
CA THR A 259 0.61 -27.30 -9.59
C THR A 259 1.79 -26.34 -9.73
N ASP A 260 2.68 -26.56 -10.69
CA ASP A 260 3.89 -25.75 -10.86
C ASP A 260 3.55 -24.32 -11.27
N ALA A 261 2.61 -24.16 -12.21
CA ALA A 261 2.14 -22.85 -12.65
C ALA A 261 1.47 -22.08 -11.50
N ALA A 262 0.71 -22.79 -10.64
CA ALA A 262 0.11 -22.20 -9.45
C ALA A 262 1.18 -21.72 -8.46
N ALA A 263 2.16 -22.58 -8.16
CA ALA A 263 3.27 -22.25 -7.25
C ALA A 263 4.05 -21.03 -7.74
N LEU A 264 4.40 -20.98 -9.03
CA LEU A 264 5.12 -19.84 -9.63
C LEU A 264 4.32 -18.54 -9.56
N ALA A 265 3.01 -18.58 -9.83
CA ALA A 265 2.14 -17.41 -9.73
C ALA A 265 2.06 -16.88 -8.29
N TYR A 266 1.93 -17.77 -7.31
CA TYR A 266 1.95 -17.39 -5.89
C TYR A 266 3.30 -16.81 -5.45
N LEU A 267 4.43 -17.40 -5.88
CA LEU A 267 5.75 -16.85 -5.60
C LEU A 267 5.91 -15.45 -6.19
N ARG A 268 5.46 -15.23 -7.44
CA ARG A 268 5.44 -13.90 -8.06
C ARG A 268 4.59 -12.91 -7.28
N SER A 269 3.40 -13.31 -6.84
CA SER A 269 2.56 -12.50 -5.95
C SER A 269 3.33 -12.11 -4.67
N SER A 270 4.00 -13.05 -4.02
CA SER A 270 4.74 -12.78 -2.79
C SER A 270 5.92 -11.80 -2.97
N MET A 271 6.69 -11.94 -4.05
CA MET A 271 7.82 -11.06 -4.35
C MET A 271 7.37 -9.64 -4.70
N LEU A 272 6.24 -9.49 -5.38
CA LEU A 272 5.68 -8.16 -5.67
C LEU A 272 4.99 -7.53 -4.45
N ALA A 273 4.53 -8.35 -3.51
CA ALA A 273 3.83 -7.94 -2.29
C ALA A 273 4.75 -7.69 -1.09
N GLU A 274 6.07 -7.48 -1.26
CA GLU A 274 7.01 -7.27 -0.14
C GLU A 274 6.53 -6.21 0.87
N GLN A 275 5.86 -5.18 0.37
CA GLN A 275 5.33 -4.06 1.14
C GLN A 275 3.90 -4.26 1.65
N GLN A 276 3.33 -5.45 1.45
CA GLN A 276 1.99 -5.89 1.87
C GLN A 276 2.12 -7.24 2.61
N PRO A 277 2.63 -7.25 3.87
CA PRO A 277 3.03 -8.47 4.57
C PRO A 277 1.96 -9.55 4.62
N GLN A 278 0.70 -9.17 4.85
CA GLN A 278 -0.42 -10.11 4.90
C GLN A 278 -0.67 -10.79 3.55
N LEU A 279 -0.56 -10.05 2.44
CA LEU A 279 -0.74 -10.59 1.09
C LEU A 279 0.43 -11.48 0.69
N ALA A 280 1.67 -11.03 0.93
CA ALA A 280 2.87 -11.81 0.66
C ALA A 280 2.87 -13.14 1.42
N ALA A 281 2.54 -13.09 2.72
CA ALA A 281 2.45 -14.25 3.57
C ALA A 281 1.37 -15.24 3.11
N ALA A 282 0.18 -14.74 2.75
CA ALA A 282 -0.90 -15.57 2.21
C ALA A 282 -0.49 -16.25 0.89
N ALA A 283 0.20 -15.53 0.00
CA ALA A 283 0.71 -16.08 -1.25
C ALA A 283 1.74 -17.20 -1.02
N LEU A 284 2.73 -16.96 -0.14
CA LEU A 284 3.74 -17.97 0.22
C LEU A 284 3.12 -19.23 0.82
N LEU A 285 2.13 -19.08 1.69
CA LEU A 285 1.43 -20.23 2.28
C LEU A 285 0.72 -21.06 1.22
N ARG A 286 0.06 -20.41 0.25
CA ARG A 286 -0.60 -21.13 -0.86
C ARG A 286 0.40 -21.82 -1.77
N ALA A 287 1.54 -21.20 -2.04
CA ALA A 287 2.63 -21.85 -2.76
C ALA A 287 3.11 -23.11 -2.03
N ALA A 288 3.36 -23.02 -0.72
CA ALA A 288 3.77 -24.16 0.09
C ALA A 288 2.72 -25.29 0.06
N LYS A 289 1.45 -24.96 0.25
CA LYS A 289 0.34 -25.94 0.21
C LYS A 289 0.22 -26.63 -1.14
N VAL A 290 0.32 -25.89 -2.25
CA VAL A 290 0.17 -26.46 -3.58
C VAL A 290 1.35 -27.38 -3.91
N LEU A 291 2.57 -26.98 -3.57
CA LEU A 291 3.77 -27.80 -3.76
C LEU A 291 3.74 -29.08 -2.92
N GLY A 292 3.36 -28.99 -1.65
CA GLY A 292 3.21 -30.16 -0.78
C GLY A 292 2.17 -31.14 -1.31
N SER A 293 1.01 -30.62 -1.74
CA SER A 293 -0.03 -31.45 -2.37
C SER A 293 0.41 -32.08 -3.70
N GLY A 294 1.37 -31.46 -4.39
CA GLY A 294 1.96 -31.95 -5.63
C GLY A 294 3.15 -32.90 -5.46
N GLY A 295 3.53 -33.25 -4.23
CA GLY A 295 4.66 -34.14 -3.94
C GLY A 295 6.01 -33.44 -3.73
N HIS A 296 6.08 -32.12 -3.86
CA HIS A 296 7.27 -31.30 -3.62
C HIS A 296 7.39 -30.92 -2.14
N GLN A 297 7.52 -31.93 -1.28
CA GLN A 297 7.47 -31.77 0.19
C GLN A 297 8.62 -30.93 0.72
N GLU A 298 9.83 -31.09 0.19
CA GLU A 298 11.00 -30.35 0.63
C GLU A 298 10.89 -28.86 0.29
N GLU A 299 10.44 -28.53 -0.91
CA GLU A 299 10.17 -27.15 -1.31
C GLU A 299 9.06 -26.53 -0.47
N ALA A 300 7.98 -27.28 -0.21
CA ALA A 300 6.90 -26.82 0.67
C ALA A 300 7.40 -26.51 2.09
N LYS A 301 8.22 -27.38 2.68
CA LYS A 301 8.84 -27.17 4.00
C LYS A 301 9.75 -25.94 4.01
N ARG A 302 10.57 -25.74 2.96
CA ARG A 302 11.43 -24.54 2.83
C ARG A 302 10.61 -23.26 2.77
N LEU A 303 9.53 -23.23 1.98
CA LEU A 303 8.66 -22.06 1.88
C LEU A 303 7.92 -21.78 3.19
N ALA A 304 7.40 -22.80 3.87
CA ALA A 304 6.77 -22.64 5.19
C ALA A 304 7.76 -22.12 6.24
N THR A 305 8.99 -22.64 6.26
CA THR A 305 10.05 -22.14 7.16
C THR A 305 10.37 -20.68 6.90
N ARG A 306 10.51 -20.31 5.62
CA ARG A 306 10.72 -18.91 5.20
C ARG A 306 9.57 -18.02 5.67
N LEU A 307 8.33 -18.44 5.45
CA LEU A 307 7.12 -17.74 5.85
C LEU A 307 7.08 -17.46 7.36
N VAL A 308 7.39 -18.48 8.18
CA VAL A 308 7.46 -18.33 9.64
C VAL A 308 8.53 -17.34 10.08
N ARG A 309 9.69 -17.33 9.41
CA ARG A 309 10.80 -16.43 9.72
C ARG A 309 10.50 -14.99 9.32
N GLU A 310 10.04 -14.76 8.09
CA GLU A 310 9.92 -13.42 7.48
C GLU A 310 8.60 -12.74 7.82
N TYR A 311 7.52 -13.49 8.08
CA TYR A 311 6.18 -12.95 8.30
C TYR A 311 5.54 -13.47 9.60
N SER A 312 6.37 -13.64 10.64
CA SER A 312 6.01 -14.27 11.92
C SER A 312 4.76 -13.72 12.63
N LYS A 313 4.37 -12.47 12.33
CA LYS A 313 3.20 -11.77 12.90
C LYS A 313 1.91 -11.94 12.09
N THR A 314 1.92 -12.73 11.01
CA THR A 314 0.75 -12.92 10.13
C THR A 314 -0.03 -14.19 10.48
N ALA A 315 -1.33 -14.22 10.14
CA ALA A 315 -2.14 -15.43 10.30
C ALA A 315 -1.62 -16.60 9.46
N ALA A 316 -1.11 -16.30 8.26
CA ALA A 316 -0.52 -17.31 7.38
C ALA A 316 0.73 -17.97 7.98
N ALA A 317 1.55 -17.21 8.74
CA ALA A 317 2.70 -17.78 9.44
C ALA A 317 2.30 -18.68 10.61
N ALA A 318 1.19 -18.38 11.30
CA ALA A 318 0.66 -19.28 12.32
C ALA A 318 0.27 -20.63 11.69
N GLU A 319 -0.49 -20.61 10.60
CA GLU A 319 -0.87 -21.84 9.88
C GLU A 319 0.34 -22.60 9.31
N ALA A 320 1.38 -21.88 8.87
CA ALA A 320 2.62 -22.51 8.40
C ALA A 320 3.39 -23.24 9.51
N LYS A 321 3.34 -22.76 10.77
CA LYS A 321 3.93 -23.47 11.92
C LYS A 321 3.22 -24.79 12.15
N ASP A 322 1.89 -24.79 12.10
CA ASP A 322 1.09 -26.01 12.27
C ASP A 322 1.39 -27.04 11.16
N MET A 323 1.59 -26.55 9.92
CA MET A 323 2.00 -27.38 8.78
C MET A 323 3.37 -28.05 8.99
N LEU A 324 4.34 -27.31 9.55
CA LEU A 324 5.68 -27.84 9.83
C LEU A 324 5.66 -28.88 10.94
N GLN A 325 4.89 -28.64 12.01
CA GLN A 325 4.75 -29.58 13.13
C GLN A 325 4.05 -30.89 12.74
N SER A 326 3.12 -30.84 11.78
CA SER A 326 2.40 -32.03 11.32
C SER A 326 3.22 -32.91 10.35
N ALA A 327 4.39 -32.43 9.91
CA ALA A 327 5.26 -33.09 8.94
C ALA A 327 6.54 -33.68 9.55
N GLU A 328 6.66 -33.61 10.87
CA GLU A 328 7.65 -34.27 11.74
C GLU A 328 7.07 -35.58 12.31
#